data_AF-A0A530GDI9-F1
#
_entry.id   AF-A0A530GDI9-F1
#
_cell.length_a   1.000
_cell.length_b   1.000
_cell.length_c   1.000
_cell.angle_alpha   90.00
_cell.angle_beta   90.00
_cell.angle_gamma   90.00
#
_symmetry.space_group_name_H-M   'P 1'
#
loop_
_entity.id
_entity.type
_entity.pdbx_description
1 polymer ?
#
loop_
_entity_poly.entity_id
_entity_poly.type
_entity_poly.pdbx_seq_one_letter_code
_entity_poly.pdbx_strand_id
1 'polypeptide(L)'
;PSADVLATSYAYNFVASAAARVGAAYVKAAERDFEVSIDAILAALTPAARIVFVCNPGNPTGTRIKNAELLRLRAALPGDVLLM
;
A
#
# COMPACT_ATOMS: atom_id res chain seq x y z
N PRO A 1 17.53 -6.76 -8.82
CA PRO A 1 16.95 -5.62 -8.04
C PRO A 1 15.81 -6.15 -7.17
N SER A 2 15.82 -5.89 -5.86
CA SER A 2 14.71 -6.32 -4.98
C SER A 2 13.47 -5.49 -5.32
N ALA A 3 12.31 -6.14 -5.40
CA ALA A 3 11.03 -5.48 -5.64
C ALA A 3 10.45 -5.03 -4.30
N ASP A 4 9.99 -3.79 -4.21
CA ASP A 4 9.41 -3.26 -2.97
C ASP A 4 7.91 -3.54 -2.94
N VAL A 5 7.43 -3.86 -1.73
CA VAL A 5 6.01 -3.91 -1.38
C VAL A 5 5.71 -2.70 -0.53
N LEU A 6 4.85 -1.80 -1.02
CA LEU A 6 4.38 -0.64 -0.28
C LEU A 6 3.00 -0.94 0.30
N ALA A 7 2.81 -0.70 1.59
CA ALA A 7 1.53 -0.86 2.26
C ALA A 7 1.33 0.22 3.33
N THR A 8 0.14 0.34 3.89
CA THR A 8 -0.13 1.32 4.96
C THR A 8 0.32 0.82 6.35
N SER A 9 0.50 1.75 7.30
CA SER A 9 1.03 1.47 8.65
C SER A 9 0.40 0.29 9.37
N TYR A 10 -0.92 0.11 9.22
CA TYR A 10 -1.71 -0.91 9.88
C TYR A 10 -2.30 -1.93 8.90
N ALA A 11 -1.78 -2.02 7.67
CA ALA A 11 -2.23 -3.02 6.70
C ALA A 11 -2.06 -4.46 7.24
N TYR A 12 -2.84 -5.39 6.67
CA TYR A 12 -2.85 -6.79 7.10
C TYR A 12 -1.44 -7.39 7.22
N ASN A 13 -1.05 -7.74 8.47
CA ASN A 13 0.32 -8.13 8.83
C ASN A 13 0.91 -9.30 8.02
N PHE A 14 0.05 -10.14 7.42
CA PHE A 14 0.50 -11.20 6.54
C PHE A 14 1.35 -10.69 5.37
N VAL A 15 1.04 -9.51 4.82
CA VAL A 15 1.77 -8.96 3.67
C VAL A 15 3.23 -8.64 4.02
N ALA A 16 3.48 -8.10 5.21
CA ALA A 16 4.85 -7.88 5.69
C ALA A 16 5.63 -9.19 5.83
N SER A 17 4.97 -10.24 6.32
CA SER A 17 5.58 -11.58 6.43
C SER A 17 5.84 -12.20 5.05
N ALA A 18 4.92 -12.05 4.11
CA ALA A 18 5.07 -12.53 2.74
C ALA A 18 6.22 -11.82 2.00
N ALA A 19 6.32 -10.49 2.13
CA ALA A 19 7.42 -9.70 1.57
C ALA A 19 8.78 -10.15 2.13
N ALA A 20 8.88 -10.31 3.46
CA ALA A 20 10.10 -10.76 4.11
C ALA A 20 10.55 -12.15 3.63
N ARG A 21 9.63 -13.07 3.40
CA ARG A 21 9.93 -14.44 2.91
C ARG A 21 10.59 -14.48 1.54
N VAL A 22 10.40 -13.44 0.72
CA VAL A 22 11.01 -13.32 -0.62
C VAL A 22 12.12 -12.27 -0.67
N GLY A 23 12.51 -11.69 0.47
CA GLY A 23 13.54 -10.65 0.54
C GLY A 23 13.14 -9.30 -0.07
N ALA A 24 11.84 -9.06 -0.25
CA ALA A 24 11.30 -7.78 -0.71
C ALA A 24 11.35 -6.75 0.43
N ALA A 25 11.72 -5.50 0.10
CA ALA A 25 11.62 -4.42 1.08
C ALA A 25 10.14 -4.10 1.33
N TYR A 26 9.78 -3.86 2.59
CA TYR A 26 8.42 -3.50 2.99
C TYR A 26 8.38 -2.03 3.41
N VAL A 27 7.82 -1.19 2.54
CA VAL A 27 7.72 0.27 2.73
C VAL A 27 6.36 0.59 3.33
N LYS A 28 6.34 1.34 4.44
CA LYS A 28 5.11 1.74 5.12
C LYS A 28 4.74 3.18 4.80
N ALA A 29 3.55 3.37 4.25
CA ALA A 29 2.90 4.66 4.12
C ALA A 29 2.07 4.98 5.38
N ALA A 30 2.14 6.22 5.86
CA ALA A 30 1.42 6.63 7.06
C ALA A 30 -0.10 6.61 6.84
N GLU A 31 -0.83 6.17 7.87
CA GLU A 31 -2.28 6.34 7.98
C GLU A 31 -2.60 7.56 8.85
N ARG A 32 -3.77 8.14 8.65
CA ARG A 32 -4.29 9.24 9.48
C ARG A 32 -5.60 8.79 10.09
N ASP A 33 -5.71 8.88 11.41
CA ASP A 33 -6.92 8.46 12.14
C ASP A 33 -7.34 7.00 11.82
N PHE A 34 -6.34 6.13 11.65
CA PHE A 34 -6.48 4.73 11.21
C PHE A 34 -7.10 4.53 9.82
N GLU A 35 -7.23 5.60 9.02
CA GLU A 35 -7.70 5.57 7.65
C GLU A 35 -6.53 5.64 6.67
N VAL A 36 -6.66 4.87 5.58
CA VAL A 36 -5.72 4.87 4.47
C VAL A 36 -5.59 6.28 3.88
N SER A 37 -4.36 6.75 3.72
CA SER A 37 -4.07 8.00 3.01
C SER A 37 -3.46 7.72 1.65
N ILE A 38 -4.21 8.02 0.57
CA ILE A 38 -3.71 7.87 -0.81
C ILE A 38 -2.52 8.81 -1.07
N ASP A 39 -2.54 10.01 -0.50
CA ASP A 39 -1.42 10.95 -0.65
C ASP A 39 -0.15 10.43 0.03
N ALA A 40 -0.28 9.80 1.20
CA ALA A 40 0.85 9.18 1.89
C ALA A 40 1.40 7.98 1.11
N ILE A 41 0.52 7.18 0.48
CA ILE A 41 0.94 6.08 -0.40
C ILE A 41 1.73 6.60 -1.59
N LEU A 42 1.22 7.62 -2.28
CA LEU A 42 1.88 8.19 -3.46
C LEU A 42 3.21 8.85 -3.09
N ALA A 43 3.29 9.52 -1.93
CA ALA A 43 4.52 10.11 -1.43
C ALA A 43 5.59 9.07 -1.03
N ALA A 44 5.17 7.87 -0.61
CA ALA A 44 6.07 6.78 -0.23
C ALA A 44 6.49 5.89 -1.41
N LEU A 45 5.96 6.13 -2.62
CA LEU A 45 6.24 5.31 -3.80
C LEU A 45 7.72 5.42 -4.19
N THR A 46 8.36 4.27 -4.42
CA THR A 46 9.75 4.19 -4.87
C THR A 46 9.79 3.68 -6.33
N PRO A 47 10.87 3.94 -7.08
CA PRO A 47 11.06 3.34 -8.41
C PRO A 47 11.12 1.79 -8.40
N ALA A 48 11.43 1.20 -7.24
CA ALA A 48 11.51 -0.24 -7.03
C ALA A 48 10.16 -0.87 -6.61
N ALA A 49 9.14 -0.06 -6.30
CA ALA A 49 7.81 -0.55 -5.97
C ALA A 49 7.24 -1.38 -7.11
N ARG A 50 6.76 -2.59 -6.80
CA ARG A 50 6.03 -3.45 -7.73
C ARG A 50 4.67 -3.86 -7.23
N ILE A 51 4.43 -3.74 -5.92
CA ILE A 51 3.14 -3.98 -5.29
C ILE A 51 2.81 -2.80 -4.37
N VAL A 52 1.59 -2.28 -4.49
CA VAL A 52 0.96 -1.39 -3.52
C VAL A 52 -0.23 -2.14 -2.93
N PHE A 53 -0.22 -2.37 -1.63
CA PHE A 53 -1.26 -3.11 -0.92
C PHE A 53 -2.13 -2.17 -0.07
N VAL A 54 -3.43 -2.17 -0.33
CA VAL A 54 -4.42 -1.34 0.35
C VAL A 54 -5.56 -2.19 0.89
N CYS A 55 -5.70 -2.25 2.21
CA CYS A 55 -6.90 -2.82 2.83
C CYS A 55 -8.02 -1.77 2.82
N ASN A 56 -9.12 -2.05 2.11
CA ASN A 56 -10.34 -1.23 2.15
C ASN A 56 -11.62 -2.11 2.13
N PRO A 57 -12.33 -2.28 3.26
CA PRO A 57 -12.06 -1.70 4.58
C PRO A 57 -10.70 -2.13 5.16
N GLY A 58 -10.11 -1.27 5.99
CA GLY A 58 -8.83 -1.50 6.64
C GLY A 58 -8.87 -2.72 7.57
N ASN A 59 -7.84 -3.56 7.52
CA ASN A 59 -7.65 -4.66 8.46
C ASN A 59 -6.34 -4.41 9.20
N PRO A 60 -6.35 -4.16 10.53
CA PRO A 60 -7.44 -4.41 11.49
C PRO A 60 -8.31 -3.18 11.81
N THR A 61 -8.09 -2.04 11.16
CA THR A 61 -8.62 -0.74 11.58
C THR A 61 -10.12 -0.54 11.34
N GLY A 62 -10.72 -1.28 10.39
CA GLY A 62 -12.14 -1.22 10.03
C GLY A 62 -12.57 0.05 9.28
N THR A 63 -11.70 1.04 9.12
CA THR A 63 -11.96 2.30 8.39
C THR A 63 -12.08 2.06 6.89
N ARG A 64 -12.69 3.00 6.16
CA ARG A 64 -12.89 2.86 4.72
C ARG A 64 -12.77 4.19 3.99
N ILE A 65 -11.97 4.21 2.93
CA ILE A 65 -11.93 5.31 1.97
C ILE A 65 -12.99 5.15 0.87
N LYS A 66 -13.40 6.27 0.27
CA LYS A 66 -14.33 6.30 -0.86
C LYS A 66 -13.72 5.60 -2.09
N ASN A 67 -14.56 4.99 -2.92
CA ASN A 67 -14.11 4.36 -4.18
C ASN A 67 -13.37 5.36 -5.10
N ALA A 68 -13.73 6.64 -5.07
CA ALA A 68 -13.03 7.68 -5.84
C ALA A 68 -11.53 7.78 -5.47
N GLU A 69 -11.17 7.57 -4.21
CA GLU A 69 -9.76 7.59 -3.77
C GLU A 69 -9.00 6.36 -4.28
N LEU A 70 -9.63 5.18 -4.31
CA LEU A 70 -9.03 3.99 -4.92
C LEU A 70 -8.81 4.16 -6.43
N LEU A 71 -9.76 4.78 -7.13
CA LEU A 71 -9.62 5.09 -8.55
C LEU A 71 -8.50 6.11 -8.79
N ARG A 72 -8.40 7.14 -7.93
CA ARG A 72 -7.31 8.11 -7.96
C ARG A 72 -5.95 7.45 -7.78
N LEU A 73 -5.83 6.53 -6.81
CA LEU A 73 -4.62 5.75 -6.61
C LEU A 73 -4.27 4.96 -7.87
N ARG A 74 -5.21 4.19 -8.43
CA ARG A 74 -4.96 3.40 -9.64
C ARG A 74 -4.50 4.26 -10.81
N ALA A 75 -5.11 5.42 -11.01
CA ALA A 75 -4.74 6.33 -12.10
C ALA A 75 -3.32 6.93 -11.93
N ALA A 76 -2.88 7.12 -10.70
CA ALA A 76 -1.56 7.69 -10.39
C ALA A 76 -0.42 6.65 -10.38
N LEU A 77 -0.74 5.37 -10.16
CA LEU A 77 0.26 4.31 -10.11
C LEU A 77 0.77 3.91 -11.50
N PRO A 78 2.08 3.67 -11.68
CA PRO A 78 2.63 3.12 -12.91
C PRO A 78 1.95 1.81 -13.34
N GLY A 79 1.92 1.56 -14.65
CA GLY A 79 1.24 0.40 -15.24
C GLY A 79 1.86 -0.95 -14.86
N ASP A 80 3.12 -0.96 -14.42
CA ASP A 80 3.85 -2.14 -13.95
C ASP A 80 3.77 -2.34 -12.43
N VAL A 81 2.99 -1.52 -11.72
CA VAL A 81 2.71 -1.68 -10.28
C VAL A 81 1.35 -2.35 -10.09
N LEU A 82 1.36 -3.50 -9.42
CA LEU A 82 0.16 -4.19 -8.99
C LEU A 82 -0.48 -3.44 -7.82
N LEU A 83 -1.75 -3.07 -7.96
CA LEU A 83 -2.57 -2.57 -6.87
C LEU A 83 -3.37 -3.76 -6.31
N MET A 84 -3.11 -4.11 -5.05
CA MET A 84 -3.69 -5.27 -4.35
C MET A 84 -4.51 -4.85 -3.14
#